data_AF-A0A0M0BSK3-F1
#
_entry.id   AF-A0A0M0BSK3-F1
#
_cell.length_a   1.000
_cell.length_b   1.000
_cell.length_c   1.000
_cell.angle_alpha   90.00
_cell.angle_beta   90.00
_cell.angle_gamma   90.00
#
_symmetry.space_group_name_H-M   'P 1'
#
loop_
_entity.id
_entity.type
_entity.pdbx_description
1 polymer ?
#
loop_
_entity_poly.entity_id
_entity_poly.type
_entity_poly.pdbx_seq_one_letter_code
_entity_poly.pdbx_strand_id
1 'polypeptide(L)'
;MKSKIVLRTLLISIIMTGLMAPLVKADTLNRTDFEQESFAKTVDFCDYVRAYATLHGIPEPPNFDKWHASMYMTYVNTSGLKLLYAGLEDITTDESAYLRIPMQSFIMHYKTNQNNRDVILASTFLMLMAFNETASSLYPDSPDKEDKLFASFSLGFDLSKLGKTLPVLNSKTETIPLTHSEDKLEWEWGMKYTNLTALWWETWIDPNNPRFRNSWPVGLTVYDELTFTYKLTIDPVTGTATLQENHVIGRMRHLFVGIIPVAWTYYNSTGTYGMLGKKLSNDTIHDFIQDNGLEMSIINFQTSVMADHETYSQTQAGQNVTDTETEVTGTSINTFADDGEKIFNADFGTKKTYNLYNYTDDPTETSFDVYDSTARTAKIAGYAGNGGLFAYHIGLMKFLPAVVVHMYPGLVAKAVSTIANMSRANYFYIIAYPEYSGYKVEHDPTFTAYISTELAATPPPGLIDQSAFGGLIIILVIVIVVGIALAVFVARRKT
;
A
#
# COMPACT_ATOMS: atom_id res chain seq x y z
N MET A 1 2.28 -32.60 -25.17
CA MET A 1 1.86 -33.17 -23.86
C MET A 1 2.87 -32.97 -22.72
N LYS A 2 4.18 -32.79 -22.99
CA LYS A 2 5.21 -32.62 -21.94
C LYS A 2 5.32 -31.20 -21.34
N SER A 3 5.02 -30.11 -22.07
CA SER A 3 5.13 -28.74 -21.50
C SER A 3 4.00 -28.40 -20.51
N LYS A 4 2.79 -28.96 -20.67
CA LYS A 4 1.70 -28.79 -19.68
C LYS A 4 2.01 -29.44 -18.34
N ILE A 5 2.82 -30.50 -18.33
CA ILE A 5 3.24 -31.20 -17.10
C ILE A 5 4.32 -30.36 -16.41
N VAL A 6 5.35 -29.89 -17.12
CA VAL A 6 6.40 -29.02 -16.55
C VAL A 6 5.84 -27.69 -16.03
N LEU A 7 4.85 -27.10 -16.72
CA LEU A 7 4.17 -25.86 -16.30
C LEU A 7 3.31 -26.06 -15.05
N ARG A 8 2.64 -27.22 -14.91
CA ARG A 8 1.95 -27.61 -13.67
C ARG A 8 2.92 -27.88 -12.54
N THR A 9 4.05 -28.53 -12.82
CA THR A 9 5.08 -28.81 -11.80
C THR A 9 5.75 -27.53 -11.31
N LEU A 10 6.02 -26.54 -12.17
CA LEU A 10 6.55 -25.23 -11.76
C LEU A 10 5.57 -24.51 -10.82
N LEU A 11 4.27 -24.46 -11.17
CA LEU A 11 3.25 -23.83 -10.34
C LEU A 11 3.02 -24.58 -9.00
N ILE A 12 3.01 -25.91 -9.03
CA ILE A 12 2.92 -26.75 -7.81
C ILE A 12 4.17 -26.58 -6.93
N SER A 13 5.35 -26.41 -7.52
CA SER A 13 6.61 -26.18 -6.78
C SER A 13 6.63 -24.79 -6.13
N ILE A 14 6.14 -23.77 -6.84
CA ILE A 14 5.96 -22.40 -6.34
C ILE A 14 5.04 -22.35 -5.11
N ILE A 15 4.02 -23.22 -5.07
CA ILE A 15 2.98 -23.21 -4.02
C ILE A 15 3.33 -24.12 -2.81
N MET A 16 4.08 -25.21 -3.02
CA MET A 16 4.32 -26.23 -1.98
C MET A 16 5.55 -25.96 -1.09
N THR A 17 6.20 -24.80 -1.19
CA THR A 17 7.53 -24.62 -0.59
C THR A 17 7.76 -23.34 0.20
N GLY A 18 6.89 -22.99 1.14
CA GLY A 18 7.28 -22.12 2.26
C GLY A 18 8.30 -22.81 3.17
N LEU A 19 9.43 -22.16 3.43
CA LEU A 19 10.31 -22.54 4.54
C LEU A 19 9.80 -21.86 5.81
N MET A 20 9.71 -22.64 6.89
CA MET A 20 9.34 -22.16 8.22
C MET A 20 10.40 -21.18 8.72
N ALA A 21 10.04 -19.89 8.83
CA ALA A 21 10.65 -19.04 9.84
C ALA A 21 9.88 -19.28 11.15
N PRO A 22 10.53 -19.30 12.32
CA PRO A 22 9.79 -19.30 13.57
C PRO A 22 8.88 -18.07 13.60
N LEU A 23 7.57 -18.26 13.79
CA LEU A 23 6.68 -17.14 14.08
C LEU A 23 7.23 -16.44 15.31
N VAL A 24 7.65 -15.18 15.16
CA VAL A 24 7.80 -14.29 16.31
C VAL A 24 6.42 -14.22 16.93
N LYS A 25 6.32 -14.45 18.24
CA LYS A 25 5.04 -14.39 18.94
C LYS A 25 4.50 -12.98 18.78
N ALA A 26 3.48 -12.82 17.93
CA ALA A 26 2.81 -11.55 17.74
C ALA A 26 2.13 -11.12 19.05
N ASP A 27 2.09 -9.81 19.27
CA ASP A 27 1.40 -9.23 20.41
C ASP A 27 -0.12 -9.22 20.18
N THR A 28 -0.87 -9.19 21.28
CA THR A 28 -2.32 -8.96 21.22
C THR A 28 -2.61 -7.47 21.16
N LEU A 29 -3.49 -7.05 20.24
CA LEU A 29 -4.04 -5.70 20.24
C LEU A 29 -5.16 -5.59 21.27
N ASN A 30 -4.93 -4.82 22.33
CA ASN A 30 -5.88 -4.59 23.40
C ASN A 30 -6.45 -3.17 23.31
N ARG A 31 -7.65 -3.00 23.85
CA ARG A 31 -8.30 -1.69 23.94
C ARG A 31 -7.44 -0.65 24.67
N THR A 32 -6.75 -1.06 25.74
CA THR A 32 -5.92 -0.19 26.59
C THR A 32 -4.70 0.36 25.85
N ASP A 33 -4.30 -0.23 24.73
CA ASP A 33 -3.19 0.31 23.94
C ASP A 33 -3.52 1.67 23.34
N PHE A 34 -4.78 1.89 22.97
CA PHE A 34 -5.26 3.15 22.43
C PHE A 34 -5.45 4.25 23.49
N GLU A 35 -5.21 3.93 24.77
CA GLU A 35 -5.16 4.89 25.87
C GLU A 35 -3.73 5.40 26.12
N GLN A 36 -2.71 4.77 25.51
CA GLN A 36 -1.32 5.19 25.62
C GLN A 36 -1.05 6.43 24.75
N GLU A 37 -0.02 7.21 25.13
CA GLU A 37 0.48 8.34 24.30
C GLU A 37 0.99 7.84 22.95
N SER A 38 1.70 6.70 22.95
CA SER A 38 2.12 6.05 21.72
C SER A 38 2.45 4.58 21.95
N PHE A 39 2.40 3.77 20.89
CA PHE A 39 2.92 2.40 20.90
C PHE A 39 3.42 2.00 19.51
N ALA A 40 4.29 0.99 19.48
CA ALA A 40 4.66 0.28 18.27
C ALA A 40 4.72 -1.22 18.56
N LYS A 41 4.03 -2.04 17.76
CA LYS A 41 4.00 -3.49 17.95
C LYS A 41 3.56 -4.24 16.69
N THR A 42 3.97 -5.49 16.61
CA THR A 42 3.52 -6.44 15.59
C THR A 42 2.37 -7.26 16.16
N VAL A 43 1.18 -7.13 15.58
CA VAL A 43 -0.03 -7.84 16.03
C VAL A 43 -0.46 -8.89 15.02
N ASP A 44 -0.96 -10.03 15.49
CA ASP A 44 -1.63 -10.98 14.61
C ASP A 44 -3.09 -10.54 14.44
N PHE A 45 -3.40 -10.04 13.24
CA PHE A 45 -4.75 -9.63 12.91
C PHE A 45 -5.73 -10.82 12.96
N CYS A 46 -5.30 -12.03 12.58
CA CYS A 46 -6.19 -13.19 12.62
C CYS A 46 -6.56 -13.58 14.06
N ASP A 47 -5.67 -13.40 15.04
CA ASP A 47 -6.00 -13.58 16.46
C ASP A 47 -7.09 -12.62 16.92
N TYR A 48 -7.01 -11.35 16.53
CA TYR A 48 -8.06 -10.37 16.82
C TYR A 48 -9.41 -10.79 16.21
N VAL A 49 -9.39 -11.27 14.96
CA VAL A 49 -10.60 -11.76 14.28
C VAL A 49 -11.17 -13.01 14.95
N ARG A 50 -10.34 -13.96 15.36
CA ARG A 50 -10.75 -15.17 16.11
C ARG A 50 -11.42 -14.82 17.43
N ALA A 51 -10.80 -13.94 18.21
CA ALA A 51 -11.35 -13.48 19.49
C ALA A 51 -12.73 -12.83 19.29
N TYR A 52 -12.87 -12.02 18.24
CA TYR A 52 -14.14 -11.40 17.88
C TYR A 52 -15.18 -12.44 17.43
N ALA A 53 -14.81 -13.37 16.55
CA ALA A 53 -15.69 -14.43 16.06
C ALA A 53 -16.24 -15.29 17.20
N THR A 54 -15.36 -15.66 18.15
CA THR A 54 -15.73 -16.39 19.37
C THR A 54 -16.72 -15.61 20.23
N LEU A 55 -16.45 -14.32 20.48
CA LEU A 55 -17.33 -13.47 21.31
C LEU A 55 -18.75 -13.35 20.74
N HIS A 56 -18.88 -13.43 19.41
CA HIS A 56 -20.14 -13.21 18.70
C HIS A 56 -20.76 -14.47 18.09
N GLY A 57 -20.21 -15.66 18.38
CA GLY A 57 -20.73 -16.94 17.87
C GLY A 57 -20.68 -17.08 16.34
N ILE A 58 -19.72 -16.42 15.68
CA ILE A 58 -19.52 -16.50 14.23
C ILE A 58 -18.76 -17.80 13.93
N PRO A 59 -19.26 -18.66 13.02
CA PRO A 59 -18.53 -19.85 12.60
C PRO A 59 -17.20 -19.50 11.94
N GLU A 60 -16.12 -20.12 12.42
CA GLU A 60 -14.79 -19.97 11.84
C GLU A 60 -14.59 -20.90 10.64
N PRO A 61 -13.76 -20.53 9.65
CA PRO A 61 -13.34 -21.43 8.59
C PRO A 61 -12.58 -22.64 9.13
N PRO A 62 -12.55 -23.74 8.35
CA PRO A 62 -11.58 -24.80 8.59
C PRO A 62 -10.14 -24.26 8.62
N ASN A 63 -9.33 -24.71 9.59
CA ASN A 63 -7.93 -24.34 9.82
C ASN A 63 -7.66 -22.86 10.13
N PHE A 64 -8.67 -22.09 10.53
CA PHE A 64 -8.49 -20.67 10.80
C PHE A 64 -7.50 -20.39 11.95
N ASP A 65 -7.30 -21.36 12.86
CA ASP A 65 -6.27 -21.35 13.90
C ASP A 65 -4.83 -21.28 13.36
N LYS A 66 -4.62 -21.65 12.10
CA LYS A 66 -3.31 -21.67 11.42
C LYS A 66 -3.07 -20.46 10.52
N TRP A 67 -4.00 -19.53 10.50
CA TRP A 67 -3.91 -18.34 9.68
C TRP A 67 -3.39 -17.21 10.55
N HIS A 68 -2.31 -16.56 10.13
CA HIS A 68 -1.78 -15.41 10.82
C HIS A 68 -1.57 -14.28 9.82
N ALA A 69 -1.82 -13.05 10.24
CA ALA A 69 -1.51 -11.86 9.46
C ALA A 69 -0.81 -10.86 10.39
N SER A 70 0.51 -10.90 10.38
CA SER A 70 1.38 -10.05 11.19
C SER A 70 1.34 -8.63 10.65
N MET A 71 0.86 -7.70 11.46
CA MET A 71 0.70 -6.29 11.12
C MET A 71 1.56 -5.45 12.06
N TYR A 72 2.55 -4.73 11.53
CA TYR A 72 3.24 -3.70 12.30
C TYR A 72 2.32 -2.49 12.44
N MET A 73 1.95 -2.19 13.68
CA MET A 73 1.09 -1.07 14.03
C MET A 73 1.86 -0.06 14.84
N THR A 74 1.74 1.20 14.45
CA THR A 74 2.29 2.35 15.17
C THR A 74 1.15 3.30 15.51
N TYR A 75 1.10 3.78 16.74
CA TYR A 75 0.06 4.68 17.20
C TYR A 75 0.65 5.88 17.92
N VAL A 76 0.10 7.06 17.65
CA VAL A 76 0.43 8.32 18.32
C VAL A 76 -0.88 8.98 18.73
N ASN A 77 -1.00 9.35 20.00
CA ASN A 77 -2.16 9.98 20.61
C ASN A 77 -1.70 11.13 21.50
N THR A 78 -1.62 12.31 20.91
CA THR A 78 -1.05 13.49 21.54
C THR A 78 -1.59 14.75 20.89
N SER A 79 -1.63 15.85 21.64
CA SER A 79 -2.01 17.19 21.14
C SER A 79 -3.32 17.23 20.33
N GLY A 80 -4.32 16.43 20.71
CA GLY A 80 -5.63 16.37 20.02
C GLY A 80 -5.65 15.54 18.72
N LEU A 81 -4.54 14.90 18.36
CA LEU A 81 -4.39 14.00 17.22
C LEU A 81 -4.27 12.54 17.69
N LYS A 82 -4.99 11.66 17.01
CA LYS A 82 -4.78 10.21 17.03
C LYS A 82 -4.35 9.75 15.64
N LEU A 83 -3.10 9.33 15.49
CA LEU A 83 -2.59 8.74 14.25
C LEU A 83 -2.34 7.26 14.48
N LEU A 84 -2.86 6.41 13.59
CA LEU A 84 -2.55 5.00 13.52
C LEU A 84 -1.95 4.68 12.16
N TYR A 85 -0.78 4.07 12.14
CA TYR A 85 -0.18 3.47 10.97
C TYR A 85 -0.28 1.94 11.08
N ALA A 86 -0.53 1.28 9.95
CA ALA A 86 -0.54 -0.17 9.85
C ALA A 86 0.12 -0.62 8.55
N GLY A 87 1.13 -1.48 8.67
CA GLY A 87 1.80 -2.12 7.55
C GLY A 87 1.90 -3.64 7.71
N LEU A 88 1.76 -4.37 6.60
CA LEU A 88 1.77 -5.83 6.62
C LEU A 88 3.20 -6.37 6.69
N GLU A 89 3.53 -7.14 7.72
CA GLU A 89 4.82 -7.84 7.78
C GLU A 89 4.78 -9.10 6.94
N ASP A 90 3.85 -10.00 7.26
CA ASP A 90 3.66 -11.27 6.57
C ASP A 90 2.27 -11.87 6.86
N ILE A 91 1.85 -12.78 5.99
CA ILE A 91 0.67 -13.64 6.17
C ILE A 91 1.14 -15.08 6.12
N THR A 92 0.68 -15.89 7.07
CA THR A 92 0.87 -17.33 7.05
C THR A 92 -0.47 -18.05 6.94
N THR A 93 -0.53 -19.12 6.14
CA THR A 93 -1.70 -20.01 6.07
C THR A 93 -1.26 -21.47 6.09
N ASP A 94 -1.99 -22.30 6.84
CA ASP A 94 -1.76 -23.74 6.97
C ASP A 94 -0.28 -24.09 7.26
N GLU A 95 0.45 -23.21 7.97
CA GLU A 95 1.89 -23.29 8.28
C GLU A 95 2.84 -23.49 7.07
N SER A 96 2.34 -23.35 5.83
CA SER A 96 3.05 -23.79 4.62
C SER A 96 3.20 -22.70 3.55
N ALA A 97 2.41 -21.63 3.61
CA ALA A 97 2.53 -20.47 2.72
C ALA A 97 2.81 -19.21 3.54
N TYR A 98 3.85 -18.47 3.15
CA TYR A 98 4.21 -17.15 3.68
C TYR A 98 4.02 -16.13 2.55
N LEU A 99 3.29 -15.05 2.80
CA LEU A 99 3.06 -13.97 1.86
C LEU A 99 3.50 -12.64 2.48
N ARG A 100 4.50 -11.99 1.89
CA ARG A 100 4.91 -10.61 2.21
C ARG A 100 4.50 -9.65 1.12
N ILE A 101 3.39 -8.96 1.33
CA ILE A 101 2.79 -8.06 0.35
C ILE A 101 2.93 -6.63 0.89
N PRO A 102 3.59 -5.71 0.16
CA PRO A 102 3.62 -4.32 0.58
C PRO A 102 2.21 -3.75 0.66
N MET A 103 1.82 -3.39 1.87
CA MET A 103 0.59 -2.71 2.19
C MET A 103 0.90 -1.73 3.30
N GLN A 104 0.58 -0.45 3.08
CA GLN A 104 0.83 0.64 4.01
C GLN A 104 -0.36 1.57 4.05
N SER A 105 -0.85 1.84 5.26
CA SER A 105 -1.95 2.76 5.49
C SER A 105 -1.70 3.56 6.76
N PHE A 106 -2.06 4.83 6.75
CA PHE A 106 -2.25 5.59 7.97
C PHE A 106 -3.68 6.11 8.07
N ILE A 107 -4.16 6.22 9.29
CA ILE A 107 -5.45 6.80 9.67
C ILE A 107 -5.18 7.89 10.69
N MET A 108 -5.77 9.06 10.49
CA MET A 108 -5.75 10.15 11.46
C MET A 108 -7.17 10.41 11.95
N HIS A 109 -7.35 10.57 13.25
CA HIS A 109 -8.53 11.15 13.87
C HIS A 109 -8.13 12.39 14.65
N TYR A 110 -8.84 13.48 14.45
CA TYR A 110 -8.62 14.73 15.18
C TYR A 110 -9.87 15.59 15.14
N LYS A 111 -9.88 16.65 15.95
CA LYS A 111 -10.84 17.73 15.86
C LYS A 111 -10.31 18.86 14.98
N THR A 112 -11.12 19.41 14.09
CA THR A 112 -10.71 20.51 13.21
C THR A 112 -10.39 21.78 13.99
N ASN A 113 -9.42 22.56 13.50
CA ASN A 113 -8.98 23.78 14.17
C ASN A 113 -10.08 24.87 14.25
N GLN A 114 -10.93 25.02 13.22
CA GLN A 114 -11.88 26.15 13.17
C GLN A 114 -13.18 25.87 13.94
N ASN A 115 -13.79 24.71 13.70
CA ASN A 115 -15.11 24.37 14.25
C ASN A 115 -15.10 23.18 15.23
N ASN A 116 -13.92 22.66 15.60
CA ASN A 116 -13.76 21.59 16.59
C ASN A 116 -14.49 20.27 16.25
N ARG A 117 -14.59 19.95 14.96
CA ARG A 117 -15.36 18.82 14.42
C ARG A 117 -14.51 17.58 14.25
N ASP A 118 -15.09 16.40 14.49
CA ASP A 118 -14.39 15.13 14.34
C ASP A 118 -14.19 14.75 12.86
N VAL A 119 -12.93 14.59 12.49
CA VAL A 119 -12.50 14.16 11.15
C VAL A 119 -11.75 12.84 11.28
N ILE A 120 -12.00 11.92 10.36
CA ILE A 120 -11.11 10.81 10.08
C ILE A 120 -10.56 10.95 8.67
N LEU A 121 -9.24 10.87 8.53
CA LEU A 121 -8.55 10.76 7.25
C LEU A 121 -7.81 9.43 7.16
N ALA A 122 -7.69 8.92 5.95
CA ALA A 122 -6.84 7.79 5.66
C ALA A 122 -6.16 7.98 4.30
N SER A 123 -4.88 7.63 4.24
CA SER A 123 -4.15 7.44 2.99
C SER A 123 -3.67 6.00 2.91
N THR A 124 -3.65 5.43 1.73
CA THR A 124 -3.21 4.04 1.55
C THR A 124 -2.46 3.87 0.24
N PHE A 125 -1.30 3.24 0.35
CA PHE A 125 -0.54 2.73 -0.77
C PHE A 125 -1.28 1.58 -1.44
N LEU A 126 -1.48 1.68 -2.75
CA LEU A 126 -2.14 0.65 -3.54
C LEU A 126 -1.15 -0.25 -4.26
N MET A 127 -0.23 0.34 -5.05
CA MET A 127 0.73 -0.41 -5.85
C MET A 127 1.85 0.46 -6.43
N LEU A 128 2.90 -0.24 -6.88
CA LEU A 128 3.78 0.25 -7.93
C LEU A 128 3.17 -0.06 -9.31
N MET A 129 3.31 0.86 -10.25
CA MET A 129 2.87 0.66 -11.63
C MET A 129 4.00 1.07 -12.57
N ALA A 130 4.50 0.08 -13.33
CA ALA A 130 5.35 0.37 -14.46
C ALA A 130 4.48 0.72 -15.67
N PHE A 131 4.92 1.65 -16.49
CA PHE A 131 4.17 2.07 -17.67
C PHE A 131 5.10 2.42 -18.83
N ASN A 132 4.56 2.38 -20.03
CA ASN A 132 5.23 2.82 -21.24
C ASN A 132 4.27 3.71 -22.01
N GLU A 133 4.71 4.93 -22.26
CA GLU A 133 3.97 5.91 -23.04
C GLU A 133 3.85 5.51 -24.51
N THR A 134 2.76 5.97 -25.11
CA THR A 134 2.46 5.75 -26.51
C THR A 134 2.31 7.08 -27.23
N ALA A 135 2.27 7.06 -28.56
CA ALA A 135 1.97 8.26 -29.34
C ALA A 135 0.57 8.86 -29.05
N SER A 136 -0.28 8.13 -28.32
CA SER A 136 -1.63 8.52 -27.90
C SER A 136 -1.75 8.86 -26.42
N SER A 137 -0.66 8.90 -25.67
CA SER A 137 -0.68 9.29 -24.25
C SER A 137 -1.38 10.63 -24.09
N LEU A 138 -2.32 10.67 -23.16
CA LEU A 138 -3.15 11.81 -22.81
C LEU A 138 -2.46 12.69 -21.77
N TYR A 139 -1.64 12.08 -20.92
CA TYR A 139 -0.92 12.75 -19.84
C TYR A 139 0.56 12.39 -19.93
N PRO A 140 1.39 13.24 -20.56
CA PRO A 140 2.82 13.02 -20.58
C PRO A 140 3.39 12.84 -19.18
N ASP A 141 4.42 12.02 -19.07
CA ASP A 141 5.16 11.70 -17.87
C ASP A 141 4.30 11.04 -16.77
N SER A 142 3.15 10.44 -17.13
CA SER A 142 2.23 9.85 -16.15
C SER A 142 1.33 8.74 -16.72
N PRO A 143 1.21 7.57 -16.07
CA PRO A 143 0.51 6.42 -16.65
C PRO A 143 -0.96 6.70 -16.90
N ASP A 144 -1.45 6.58 -18.12
CA ASP A 144 -2.85 6.77 -18.46
C ASP A 144 -3.49 5.60 -19.24
N LYS A 145 -4.78 5.74 -19.57
CA LYS A 145 -5.57 4.65 -20.16
C LYS A 145 -5.14 4.27 -21.59
N GLU A 146 -4.42 5.14 -22.29
CA GLU A 146 -3.89 4.89 -23.64
C GLU A 146 -2.48 4.27 -23.61
N ASP A 147 -1.88 4.17 -22.43
CA ASP A 147 -0.54 3.60 -22.24
C ASP A 147 -0.54 2.08 -22.08
N LYS A 148 0.65 1.50 -22.17
CA LYS A 148 0.88 0.13 -21.72
C LYS A 148 1.19 0.13 -20.23
N LEU A 149 0.28 -0.41 -19.43
CA LEU A 149 0.41 -0.41 -17.98
C LEU A 149 0.68 -1.80 -17.42
N PHE A 150 1.58 -1.87 -16.46
CA PHE A 150 1.96 -3.09 -15.76
C PHE A 150 1.84 -2.86 -14.26
N ALA A 151 0.78 -3.41 -13.66
CA ALA A 151 0.64 -3.43 -12.22
C ALA A 151 1.73 -4.33 -11.63
N SER A 152 2.62 -3.75 -10.82
CA SER A 152 3.76 -4.43 -10.23
C SER A 152 3.40 -4.88 -8.81
N PHE A 153 2.86 -6.10 -8.71
CA PHE A 153 2.35 -6.67 -7.47
C PHE A 153 3.30 -7.68 -6.86
N SER A 154 3.76 -7.42 -5.64
CA SER A 154 4.34 -8.51 -4.85
C SER A 154 3.23 -9.38 -4.30
N LEU A 155 3.24 -10.66 -4.70
CA LEU A 155 2.42 -11.68 -4.04
C LEU A 155 3.12 -12.28 -2.83
N GLY A 156 4.37 -11.87 -2.55
CA GLY A 156 5.07 -12.21 -1.32
C GLY A 156 5.52 -13.66 -1.20
N PHE A 157 5.51 -14.44 -2.28
CA PHE A 157 5.95 -15.83 -2.27
C PHE A 157 7.46 -15.95 -2.05
N ASP A 158 7.87 -16.93 -1.25
CA ASP A 158 9.24 -17.42 -1.22
C ASP A 158 9.47 -18.39 -2.38
N LEU A 159 10.12 -17.92 -3.44
CA LEU A 159 10.48 -18.71 -4.61
C LEU A 159 11.96 -19.13 -4.58
N SER A 160 12.64 -19.07 -3.43
CA SER A 160 14.05 -19.50 -3.29
C SER A 160 14.30 -20.96 -3.72
N LYS A 161 13.26 -21.81 -3.70
CA LYS A 161 13.34 -23.22 -4.14
C LYS A 161 13.14 -23.42 -5.64
N LEU A 162 12.85 -22.38 -6.43
CA LEU A 162 12.74 -22.49 -7.89
C LEU A 162 14.08 -22.86 -8.56
N GLY A 163 15.20 -22.79 -7.84
CA GLY A 163 16.46 -23.44 -8.21
C GLY A 163 17.69 -22.66 -7.76
N LYS A 164 18.81 -23.35 -7.55
CA LYS A 164 20.11 -22.72 -7.17
C LYS A 164 20.66 -21.75 -8.22
N THR A 165 20.09 -21.75 -9.43
CA THR A 165 20.48 -20.90 -10.57
C THR A 165 19.55 -19.71 -10.78
N LEU A 166 18.45 -19.62 -10.04
CA LEU A 166 17.54 -18.48 -10.08
C LEU A 166 17.84 -17.55 -8.89
N PRO A 167 17.57 -16.24 -9.02
CA PRO A 167 17.80 -15.29 -7.97
C PRO A 167 17.03 -15.63 -6.69
N VAL A 168 17.47 -15.06 -5.56
CA VAL A 168 16.75 -15.17 -4.29
C VAL A 168 15.44 -14.41 -4.41
N LEU A 169 14.39 -15.13 -4.75
CA LEU A 169 13.04 -14.62 -4.94
C LEU A 169 12.27 -14.73 -3.61
N ASN A 170 12.81 -14.14 -2.54
CA ASN A 170 12.20 -14.18 -1.22
C ASN A 170 12.22 -12.76 -0.64
N SER A 171 11.05 -12.12 -0.65
CA SER A 171 10.87 -10.84 0.02
C SER A 171 11.13 -10.99 1.51
N LYS A 172 11.73 -9.99 2.13
CA LYS A 172 11.84 -9.87 3.59
C LYS A 172 11.19 -8.57 4.02
N THR A 173 10.71 -8.53 5.25
CA THR A 173 10.14 -7.33 5.85
C THR A 173 10.91 -6.99 7.11
N GLU A 174 11.22 -5.71 7.27
CA GLU A 174 11.90 -5.14 8.43
C GLU A 174 11.10 -3.92 8.91
N THR A 175 10.89 -3.82 10.22
CA THR A 175 10.24 -2.65 10.81
C THR A 175 11.28 -1.58 11.13
N ILE A 176 10.91 -0.32 10.90
CA ILE A 176 11.65 0.83 11.39
C ILE A 176 10.96 1.24 12.71
N PRO A 177 11.63 1.09 13.86
CA PRO A 177 11.00 1.32 15.17
C PRO A 177 10.45 2.73 15.30
N LEU A 178 9.32 2.87 16.01
CA LEU A 178 8.83 4.17 16.43
C LEU A 178 9.84 4.84 17.38
N THR A 179 10.27 6.03 17.00
CA THR A 179 11.07 6.93 17.83
C THR A 179 10.38 8.27 17.93
N HIS A 180 10.77 9.09 18.92
CA HIS A 180 10.19 10.41 19.12
C HIS A 180 11.21 11.39 19.70
N SER A 181 10.97 12.69 19.50
CA SER A 181 11.70 13.76 20.16
C SER A 181 11.45 13.79 21.68
N GLU A 182 12.27 14.53 22.44
CA GLU A 182 12.09 14.69 23.89
C GLU A 182 10.81 15.45 24.25
N ASP A 183 10.46 16.45 23.45
CA ASP A 183 9.27 17.29 23.63
C ASP A 183 7.97 16.62 23.20
N LYS A 184 8.05 15.40 22.62
CA LYS A 184 6.90 14.66 22.10
C LYS A 184 6.11 15.48 21.09
N LEU A 185 6.80 16.12 20.16
CA LEU A 185 6.21 16.82 19.01
C LEU A 185 6.70 16.26 17.67
N GLU A 186 7.71 15.39 17.66
CA GLU A 186 8.15 14.66 16.48
C GLU A 186 8.17 13.15 16.71
N TRP A 187 7.75 12.37 15.70
CA TRP A 187 7.81 10.92 15.68
C TRP A 187 8.28 10.41 14.33
N GLU A 188 9.09 9.36 14.33
CA GLU A 188 9.59 8.72 13.13
C GLU A 188 9.42 7.20 13.22
N TRP A 189 8.92 6.57 12.15
CA TRP A 189 8.72 5.12 12.04
C TRP A 189 8.63 4.71 10.57
N GLY A 190 8.49 3.41 10.30
CA GLY A 190 8.30 2.94 8.93
C GLY A 190 8.47 1.44 8.76
N MET A 191 8.54 1.00 7.52
CA MET A 191 8.78 -0.38 7.14
C MET A 191 9.55 -0.48 5.84
N LYS A 192 10.38 -1.51 5.75
CA LYS A 192 11.24 -1.81 4.61
C LYS A 192 10.98 -3.23 4.12
N TYR A 193 10.67 -3.36 2.84
CA TYR A 193 10.56 -4.65 2.16
C TYR A 193 11.81 -4.85 1.31
N THR A 194 12.67 -5.82 1.61
CA THR A 194 13.88 -6.08 0.82
C THR A 194 13.74 -7.31 -0.06
N ASN A 195 14.50 -7.37 -1.15
CA ASN A 195 14.39 -8.43 -2.17
C ASN A 195 12.96 -8.57 -2.68
N LEU A 196 12.28 -7.44 -2.86
CA LEU A 196 10.85 -7.38 -3.14
C LEU A 196 10.59 -8.02 -4.51
N THR A 197 10.06 -9.24 -4.46
CA THR A 197 9.71 -9.98 -5.66
C THR A 197 8.32 -9.58 -6.12
N ALA A 198 8.19 -9.02 -7.32
CA ALA A 198 6.93 -8.54 -7.86
C ALA A 198 6.61 -9.16 -9.22
N LEU A 199 5.34 -9.44 -9.45
CA LEU A 199 4.79 -9.90 -10.71
C LEU A 199 4.16 -8.72 -11.44
N TRP A 200 4.38 -8.68 -12.75
CA TRP A 200 3.84 -7.65 -13.62
C TRP A 200 2.62 -8.20 -14.35
N TRP A 201 1.46 -7.61 -14.08
CA TRP A 201 0.24 -7.86 -14.85
C TRP A 201 -0.10 -6.68 -15.72
N GLU A 202 -0.25 -6.95 -17.01
CA GLU A 202 -0.81 -5.97 -17.92
C GLU A 202 -2.21 -5.56 -17.45
N THR A 203 -2.41 -4.26 -17.28
CA THR A 203 -3.59 -3.67 -16.65
C THR A 203 -4.15 -2.55 -17.52
N TRP A 204 -5.46 -2.35 -17.46
CA TRP A 204 -6.17 -1.27 -18.14
C TRP A 204 -6.94 -0.49 -17.09
N ILE A 205 -6.73 0.82 -17.07
CA ILE A 205 -7.35 1.75 -16.12
C ILE A 205 -8.43 2.63 -16.77
N ASP A 206 -8.94 2.26 -17.95
CA ASP A 206 -10.10 2.93 -18.53
C ASP A 206 -11.30 2.80 -17.57
N PRO A 207 -11.87 3.91 -17.07
CA PRO A 207 -13.03 3.90 -16.17
C PRO A 207 -14.23 3.11 -16.69
N ASN A 208 -14.39 3.01 -18.01
CA ASN A 208 -15.52 2.32 -18.63
C ASN A 208 -15.27 0.83 -18.85
N ASN A 209 -14.01 0.39 -18.79
CA ASN A 209 -13.63 -1.00 -19.00
C ASN A 209 -12.36 -1.37 -18.20
N PRO A 210 -12.37 -1.19 -16.88
CA PRO A 210 -11.22 -1.49 -16.03
C PRO A 210 -11.05 -3.00 -15.96
N ARG A 211 -9.86 -3.47 -16.31
CA ARG A 211 -9.54 -4.90 -16.33
C ARG A 211 -8.04 -5.11 -16.24
N PHE A 212 -7.66 -6.31 -15.89
CA PHE A 212 -6.29 -6.76 -15.97
C PHE A 212 -6.24 -8.08 -16.73
N ARG A 213 -5.07 -8.42 -17.24
CA ARG A 213 -4.85 -9.70 -17.89
C ARG A 213 -4.92 -10.80 -16.83
N ASN A 214 -6.12 -11.36 -16.62
CA ASN A 214 -6.39 -12.43 -15.63
C ASN A 214 -5.81 -13.80 -16.03
N SER A 215 -4.70 -13.80 -16.77
CA SER A 215 -3.91 -14.96 -17.15
C SER A 215 -2.51 -14.84 -16.52
N TRP A 216 -1.49 -15.38 -17.18
CA TRP A 216 -0.13 -15.34 -16.66
C TRP A 216 0.38 -13.90 -16.55
N PRO A 217 1.13 -13.55 -15.49
CA PRO A 217 1.87 -12.30 -15.45
C PRO A 217 2.80 -12.24 -16.66
N VAL A 218 2.98 -11.05 -17.20
CA VAL A 218 3.86 -10.79 -18.35
C VAL A 218 5.31 -10.61 -17.94
N GLY A 219 5.55 -10.39 -16.65
CA GLY A 219 6.89 -10.41 -16.09
C GLY A 219 6.96 -10.72 -14.60
N LEU A 220 8.19 -10.96 -14.15
CA LEU A 220 8.60 -11.15 -12.76
C LEU A 220 9.84 -10.31 -12.52
N THR A 221 9.82 -9.44 -11.53
CA THR A 221 10.96 -8.57 -11.18
C THR A 221 11.35 -8.72 -9.71
N VAL A 222 12.57 -8.30 -9.38
CA VAL A 222 13.05 -8.16 -8.01
C VAL A 222 13.61 -6.76 -7.82
N TYR A 223 13.00 -5.98 -6.94
CA TYR A 223 13.54 -4.72 -6.45
C TYR A 223 14.43 -4.96 -5.23
N ASP A 224 15.47 -4.14 -5.05
CA ASP A 224 16.31 -4.20 -3.85
C ASP A 224 15.51 -3.92 -2.59
N GLU A 225 14.68 -2.88 -2.65
CA GLU A 225 13.79 -2.52 -1.57
C GLU A 225 12.51 -1.84 -2.06
N LEU A 226 11.51 -1.82 -1.18
CA LEU A 226 10.48 -0.81 -1.15
C LEU A 226 10.37 -0.36 0.31
N THR A 227 10.73 0.89 0.58
CA THR A 227 10.77 1.41 1.96
C THR A 227 9.81 2.58 2.10
N PHE A 228 9.05 2.58 3.19
CA PHE A 228 8.16 3.65 3.59
C PHE A 228 8.62 4.16 4.95
N THR A 229 8.95 5.45 5.03
CA THR A 229 9.29 6.11 6.30
C THR A 229 8.33 7.26 6.52
N TYR A 230 7.91 7.45 7.76
CA TYR A 230 6.98 8.50 8.14
C TYR A 230 7.64 9.36 9.20
N LYS A 231 7.54 10.68 9.04
CA LYS A 231 7.89 11.67 10.05
C LYS A 231 6.67 12.53 10.35
N LEU A 232 6.13 12.38 11.55
CA LEU A 232 5.06 13.23 12.07
C LEU A 232 5.69 14.38 12.85
N THR A 233 5.30 15.60 12.54
CA THR A 233 5.62 16.81 13.31
C THR A 233 4.33 17.51 13.70
N ILE A 234 4.15 17.80 14.98
CA ILE A 234 2.98 18.49 15.50
C ILE A 234 3.40 19.87 15.98
N ASP A 235 2.80 20.91 15.40
CA ASP A 235 2.93 22.27 15.86
C ASP A 235 1.64 22.68 16.61
N PRO A 236 1.67 22.69 17.96
CA PRO A 236 0.51 23.04 18.75
C PRO A 236 0.15 24.53 18.68
N VAL A 237 1.09 25.40 18.27
CA VAL A 237 0.91 26.85 18.19
C VAL A 237 0.10 27.22 16.94
N THR A 238 0.43 26.60 15.81
CA THR A 238 -0.29 26.81 14.53
C THR A 238 -1.50 25.88 14.37
N GLY A 239 -1.61 24.85 15.21
CA GLY A 239 -2.69 23.87 15.12
C GLY A 239 -2.54 22.99 13.88
N THR A 240 -1.32 22.54 13.59
CA THR A 240 -1.04 21.69 12.43
C THR A 240 -0.28 20.44 12.83
N ALA A 241 -0.65 19.32 12.21
CA ALA A 241 0.15 18.10 12.22
C ALA A 241 0.58 17.78 10.79
N THR A 242 1.89 17.77 10.56
CA THR A 242 2.48 17.48 9.26
C THR A 242 3.04 16.07 9.27
N LEU A 243 2.62 15.25 8.32
CA LEU A 243 3.13 13.91 8.10
C LEU A 243 3.91 13.91 6.78
N GLN A 244 5.23 13.81 6.88
CA GLN A 244 6.10 13.57 5.72
C GLN A 244 6.18 12.06 5.52
N GLU A 245 5.81 11.59 4.34
CA GLU A 245 5.96 10.21 3.92
C GLU A 245 7.13 10.16 2.95
N ASN A 246 8.10 9.28 3.16
CA ASN A 246 9.21 9.01 2.25
C ASN A 246 9.05 7.63 1.64
N HIS A 247 9.27 7.54 0.33
CA HIS A 247 9.31 6.30 -0.41
C HIS A 247 10.70 6.08 -1.00
N VAL A 248 11.22 4.88 -0.82
CA VAL A 248 12.37 4.38 -1.58
C VAL A 248 11.90 3.23 -2.45
N ILE A 249 12.03 3.36 -3.78
CA ILE A 249 11.94 2.23 -4.70
C ILE A 249 13.36 1.82 -5.02
N GLY A 250 13.79 0.65 -4.55
CA GLY A 250 15.13 0.14 -4.81
C GLY A 250 15.31 -0.29 -6.27
N ARG A 251 16.57 -0.35 -6.71
CA ARG A 251 16.92 -0.78 -8.07
C ARG A 251 16.34 -2.15 -8.41
N MET A 252 16.00 -2.35 -9.68
CA MET A 252 15.67 -3.66 -10.22
C MET A 252 16.94 -4.47 -10.44
N ARG A 253 17.00 -5.67 -9.85
CA ARG A 253 18.14 -6.59 -10.05
C ARG A 253 17.88 -7.67 -11.08
N HIS A 254 16.63 -8.09 -11.17
CA HIS A 254 16.21 -9.23 -11.98
C HIS A 254 14.91 -8.88 -12.64
N LEU A 255 14.81 -9.14 -13.94
CA LEU A 255 13.56 -9.02 -14.68
C LEU A 255 13.43 -10.20 -15.63
N PHE A 256 12.33 -10.93 -15.51
CA PHE A 256 11.91 -11.95 -16.45
C PHE A 256 10.71 -11.40 -17.21
N VAL A 257 10.75 -11.38 -18.55
CA VAL A 257 9.64 -10.89 -19.38
C VAL A 257 9.27 -11.90 -20.44
N GLY A 258 7.97 -12.10 -20.66
CA GLY A 258 7.42 -12.82 -21.80
C GLY A 258 6.00 -13.30 -21.60
N ILE A 259 5.37 -13.77 -22.67
CA ILE A 259 3.93 -14.12 -22.69
C ILE A 259 3.67 -15.47 -22.00
N ILE A 260 4.64 -16.38 -22.02
CA ILE A 260 4.57 -17.69 -21.37
C ILE A 260 5.89 -17.98 -20.62
N PRO A 261 5.86 -18.58 -19.42
CA PRO A 261 7.07 -18.78 -18.60
C PRO A 261 8.21 -19.52 -19.30
N VAL A 262 7.88 -20.44 -20.21
CA VAL A 262 8.87 -21.23 -20.97
C VAL A 262 9.60 -20.44 -22.06
N ALA A 263 9.16 -19.22 -22.33
CA ALA A 263 9.76 -18.30 -23.31
C ALA A 263 10.16 -16.98 -22.66
N TRP A 264 10.29 -16.95 -21.34
CA TRP A 264 10.76 -15.76 -20.64
C TRP A 264 12.23 -15.49 -20.94
N THR A 265 12.52 -14.23 -21.21
CA THR A 265 13.87 -13.69 -21.30
C THR A 265 14.23 -13.07 -19.96
N TYR A 266 15.44 -13.33 -19.49
CA TYR A 266 15.94 -12.89 -18.20
C TYR A 266 16.98 -11.78 -18.39
N TYR A 267 16.77 -10.65 -17.70
CA TYR A 267 17.64 -9.49 -17.68
C TYR A 267 18.17 -9.25 -16.27
N ASN A 268 19.44 -8.86 -16.18
CA ASN A 268 20.08 -8.36 -14.96
C ASN A 268 21.16 -7.33 -15.31
N SER A 269 21.93 -6.87 -14.32
CA SER A 269 23.01 -5.89 -14.51
C SER A 269 24.17 -6.37 -15.41
N THR A 270 24.25 -7.66 -15.73
CA THR A 270 25.37 -8.25 -16.50
C THR A 270 25.00 -8.66 -17.94
N GLY A 271 23.72 -8.62 -18.28
CA GLY A 271 23.24 -8.85 -19.63
C GLY A 271 21.87 -9.54 -19.71
N THR A 272 21.59 -10.06 -20.91
CA THR A 272 20.35 -10.74 -21.26
C THR A 272 20.58 -12.23 -21.47
N TYR A 273 19.67 -13.06 -20.98
CA TYR A 273 19.80 -14.51 -20.95
C TYR A 273 18.49 -15.22 -21.35
N GLY A 274 18.62 -16.36 -22.03
CA GLY A 274 17.49 -17.24 -22.30
C GLY A 274 17.19 -18.17 -21.10
N MET A 275 16.08 -18.92 -21.20
CA MET A 275 15.59 -19.82 -20.13
C MET A 275 16.60 -20.86 -19.61
N LEU A 276 17.63 -21.20 -20.40
CA LEU A 276 18.69 -22.15 -20.01
C LEU A 276 19.96 -21.45 -19.46
N GLY A 277 19.88 -20.17 -19.12
CA GLY A 277 21.02 -19.38 -18.64
C GLY A 277 22.05 -19.03 -19.72
N LYS A 278 21.77 -19.35 -20.99
CA LYS A 278 22.62 -18.96 -22.11
C LYS A 278 22.52 -17.44 -22.31
N LYS A 279 23.65 -16.73 -22.23
CA LYS A 279 23.73 -15.30 -22.55
C LYS A 279 23.34 -15.08 -24.01
N LEU A 280 22.41 -14.16 -24.25
CA LEU A 280 21.87 -13.80 -25.57
C LEU A 280 22.49 -12.50 -26.08
N SER A 281 22.61 -11.49 -25.22
CA SER A 281 23.25 -10.20 -25.51
C SER A 281 23.89 -9.62 -24.24
N ASN A 282 24.64 -8.52 -24.41
CA ASN A 282 25.19 -7.76 -23.29
C ASN A 282 24.21 -6.72 -22.72
N ASP A 283 23.07 -6.50 -23.40
CA ASP A 283 22.05 -5.56 -22.95
C ASP A 283 21.58 -5.96 -21.55
N THR A 284 21.68 -5.02 -20.64
CA THR A 284 21.36 -5.17 -19.22
C THR A 284 19.88 -4.96 -18.98
N ILE A 285 19.46 -5.14 -17.72
CA ILE A 285 18.12 -4.74 -17.29
C ILE A 285 17.87 -3.24 -17.51
N HIS A 286 18.87 -2.39 -17.30
CA HIS A 286 18.73 -0.94 -17.46
C HIS A 286 18.58 -0.56 -18.93
N ASP A 287 19.36 -1.20 -19.82
CA ASP A 287 19.19 -1.06 -21.26
C ASP A 287 17.78 -1.49 -21.69
N PHE A 288 17.27 -2.62 -21.17
CA PHE A 288 15.91 -3.06 -21.49
C PHE A 288 14.84 -2.06 -21.04
N ILE A 289 14.94 -1.53 -19.81
CA ILE A 289 13.98 -0.54 -19.31
C ILE A 289 14.02 0.73 -20.17
N GLN A 290 15.21 1.24 -20.47
CA GLN A 290 15.40 2.44 -21.28
C GLN A 290 14.95 2.25 -22.73
N ASP A 291 15.37 1.18 -23.40
CA ASP A 291 15.05 0.89 -24.80
C ASP A 291 13.56 0.62 -25.01
N ASN A 292 12.85 0.19 -23.96
CA ASN A 292 11.41 -0.01 -23.98
C ASN A 292 10.65 1.16 -23.36
N GLY A 293 11.28 2.29 -23.04
CA GLY A 293 10.64 3.47 -22.44
C GLY A 293 9.74 3.10 -21.27
N LEU A 294 10.25 2.28 -20.34
CA LEU A 294 9.51 1.83 -19.18
C LEU A 294 9.79 2.73 -17.98
N GLU A 295 8.74 3.37 -17.49
CA GLU A 295 8.76 4.30 -16.38
C GLU A 295 8.11 3.68 -15.14
N MET A 296 8.15 4.36 -14.00
CA MET A 296 7.61 3.86 -12.73
C MET A 296 6.72 4.90 -12.03
N SER A 297 5.69 4.43 -11.33
CA SER A 297 4.83 5.28 -10.52
C SER A 297 4.38 4.59 -9.24
N ILE A 298 4.03 5.41 -8.24
CA ILE A 298 3.34 5.02 -7.01
C ILE A 298 1.87 5.46 -7.12
N ILE A 299 0.97 4.55 -6.79
CA ILE A 299 -0.48 4.79 -6.80
C ILE A 299 -1.03 4.69 -5.39
N ASN A 300 -1.68 5.75 -4.93
CA ASN A 300 -2.30 5.82 -3.60
C ASN A 300 -3.74 6.33 -3.73
N PHE A 301 -4.54 6.13 -2.67
CA PHE A 301 -5.86 6.76 -2.56
C PHE A 301 -6.04 7.43 -1.19
N GLN A 302 -6.80 8.53 -1.20
CA GLN A 302 -7.10 9.33 -0.01
C GLN A 302 -8.60 9.26 0.30
N THR A 303 -8.93 9.11 1.57
CA THR A 303 -10.31 9.15 2.09
C THR A 303 -10.40 10.06 3.30
N SER A 304 -11.50 10.79 3.41
CA SER A 304 -11.82 11.75 4.46
C SER A 304 -13.28 11.60 4.84
N VAL A 305 -13.54 11.57 6.13
CA VAL A 305 -14.86 11.29 6.69
C VAL A 305 -15.10 12.24 7.86
N MET A 306 -16.22 12.94 7.82
CA MET A 306 -16.73 13.74 8.94
C MET A 306 -18.05 13.18 9.44
N ALA A 307 -18.34 13.37 10.73
CA ALA A 307 -19.54 12.80 11.36
C ALA A 307 -20.83 13.47 10.89
N ASP A 308 -20.77 14.78 10.72
CA ASP A 308 -21.91 15.69 10.54
C ASP A 308 -21.88 16.46 9.21
N HIS A 309 -20.80 16.32 8.44
CA HIS A 309 -20.60 17.01 7.16
C HIS A 309 -20.12 16.06 6.04
N GLU A 310 -20.33 16.49 4.81
CA GLU A 310 -19.67 15.93 3.63
C GLU A 310 -18.34 16.62 3.37
N THR A 311 -17.46 15.95 2.62
CA THR A 311 -16.13 16.49 2.28
C THR A 311 -15.96 16.61 0.78
N TYR A 312 -15.23 17.63 0.34
CA TYR A 312 -14.82 17.79 -1.05
C TYR A 312 -13.35 18.18 -1.13
N SER A 313 -12.71 17.86 -2.26
CA SER A 313 -11.28 18.12 -2.47
C SER A 313 -11.07 18.91 -3.74
N GLN A 314 -10.21 19.92 -3.67
CA GLN A 314 -9.89 20.79 -4.79
C GLN A 314 -8.41 21.18 -4.79
N THR A 315 -7.87 21.53 -5.96
CA THR A 315 -6.53 22.11 -6.09
C THR A 315 -6.48 23.49 -5.40
N GLN A 316 -5.27 24.06 -5.26
CA GLN A 316 -5.11 25.44 -4.78
C GLN A 316 -5.85 26.46 -5.66
N ALA A 317 -6.04 26.17 -6.94
CA ALA A 317 -6.79 27.00 -7.89
C ALA A 317 -8.31 26.80 -7.82
N GLY A 318 -8.82 25.93 -6.93
CA GLY A 318 -10.25 25.67 -6.76
C GLY A 318 -10.85 24.66 -7.74
N GLN A 319 -10.01 23.90 -8.47
CA GLN A 319 -10.50 22.85 -9.36
C GLN A 319 -10.81 21.59 -8.57
N ASN A 320 -12.04 21.05 -8.71
CA ASN A 320 -12.41 19.76 -8.10
C ASN A 320 -11.47 18.64 -8.59
N VAL A 321 -10.98 17.83 -7.65
CA VAL A 321 -10.11 16.69 -7.95
C VAL A 321 -10.75 15.31 -7.70
N THR A 322 -11.97 15.30 -7.16
CA THR A 322 -12.71 14.06 -6.90
C THR A 322 -13.12 13.41 -8.21
N ASP A 323 -12.66 12.17 -8.41
CA ASP A 323 -12.90 11.39 -9.63
C ASP A 323 -12.58 12.21 -10.91
N THR A 324 -11.42 12.84 -10.95
CA THR A 324 -10.92 13.56 -12.14
C THR A 324 -9.50 13.13 -12.48
N GLU A 325 -9.04 13.50 -13.66
CA GLU A 325 -7.63 13.40 -14.06
C GLU A 325 -7.09 14.81 -14.11
N THR A 326 -6.53 15.27 -13.00
CA THR A 326 -6.06 16.65 -12.83
C THR A 326 -4.61 16.63 -12.42
N GLU A 327 -3.76 17.32 -13.18
CA GLU A 327 -2.36 17.51 -12.81
C GLU A 327 -2.28 18.33 -11.52
N VAL A 328 -1.52 17.82 -10.56
CA VAL A 328 -1.26 18.46 -9.27
C VAL A 328 0.23 18.60 -8.97
N THR A 329 1.09 18.34 -9.97
CA THR A 329 2.53 18.59 -9.90
C THR A 329 2.80 20.01 -9.43
N GLY A 330 3.61 20.14 -8.38
CA GLY A 330 3.99 21.46 -7.91
C GLY A 330 2.91 22.27 -7.19
N THR A 331 1.73 21.68 -6.93
CA THR A 331 0.64 22.28 -6.15
C THR A 331 0.18 21.34 -5.03
N SER A 332 -0.96 21.61 -4.44
CA SER A 332 -1.53 20.82 -3.35
C SER A 332 -3.02 20.58 -3.55
N ILE A 333 -3.51 19.46 -3.03
CA ILE A 333 -4.93 19.18 -2.89
C ILE A 333 -5.37 19.59 -1.49
N ASN A 334 -6.35 20.49 -1.42
CA ASN A 334 -6.99 20.89 -0.18
C ASN A 334 -8.32 20.15 -0.05
N THR A 335 -8.56 19.55 1.12
CA THR A 335 -9.84 18.96 1.47
C THR A 335 -10.58 19.86 2.44
N PHE A 336 -11.86 20.06 2.18
CA PHE A 336 -12.76 20.92 2.92
C PHE A 336 -13.98 20.15 3.40
N ALA A 337 -14.58 20.61 4.50
CA ALA A 337 -15.97 20.33 4.81
C ALA A 337 -16.89 21.11 3.85
N ASP A 338 -18.12 20.65 3.65
CA ASP A 338 -19.11 21.25 2.75
C ASP A 338 -19.45 22.73 3.05
N ASP A 339 -19.12 23.25 4.24
CA ASP A 339 -19.29 24.66 4.62
C ASP A 339 -18.02 25.52 4.40
N GLY A 340 -16.96 24.94 3.84
CA GLY A 340 -15.73 25.64 3.46
C GLY A 340 -14.62 25.62 4.51
N GLU A 341 -14.80 24.95 5.65
CA GLU A 341 -13.72 24.72 6.60
C GLU A 341 -12.64 23.82 5.98
N LYS A 342 -11.39 24.29 5.96
CA LYS A 342 -10.25 23.49 5.49
C LYS A 342 -9.86 22.48 6.56
N ILE A 343 -9.90 21.20 6.22
CA ILE A 343 -9.62 20.12 7.18
C ILE A 343 -8.30 19.43 6.93
N PHE A 344 -7.83 19.38 5.67
CA PHE A 344 -6.63 18.65 5.29
C PHE A 344 -5.97 19.21 4.03
N ASN A 345 -4.68 18.93 3.86
CA ASN A 345 -3.89 19.28 2.70
C ASN A 345 -2.90 18.16 2.35
N ALA A 346 -2.84 17.79 1.07
CA ALA A 346 -1.79 16.96 0.50
C ALA A 346 -0.95 17.83 -0.46
N ASP A 347 0.32 18.04 -0.15
CA ASP A 347 1.21 18.96 -0.86
C ASP A 347 2.24 18.23 -1.72
N PHE A 348 2.05 18.31 -3.04
CA PHE A 348 2.95 17.77 -4.07
C PHE A 348 3.96 18.84 -4.56
N GLY A 349 3.85 20.08 -4.08
CA GLY A 349 4.77 21.17 -4.35
C GLY A 349 6.00 21.17 -3.47
N THR A 350 5.92 20.54 -2.29
CA THR A 350 7.06 20.37 -1.39
C THR A 350 8.20 19.57 -2.02
N LYS A 351 7.91 18.59 -2.89
CA LYS A 351 8.91 17.81 -3.63
C LYS A 351 8.47 17.52 -5.06
N LYS A 352 8.76 18.48 -5.94
CA LYS A 352 8.55 18.35 -7.39
C LYS A 352 9.59 17.46 -8.06
N THR A 353 10.66 17.12 -7.35
CA THR A 353 11.77 16.34 -7.85
C THR A 353 12.03 15.12 -7.00
N TYR A 354 12.68 14.12 -7.59
CA TYR A 354 13.13 12.90 -6.93
C TYR A 354 14.61 12.66 -7.23
N ASN A 355 15.26 11.90 -6.33
CA ASN A 355 16.64 11.48 -6.52
C ASN A 355 16.68 10.14 -7.24
N LEU A 356 17.42 10.05 -8.34
CA LEU A 356 17.69 8.82 -9.08
C LEU A 356 19.16 8.41 -8.89
N TYR A 357 19.38 7.28 -8.22
CA TYR A 357 20.72 6.79 -7.93
C TYR A 357 21.15 5.77 -8.98
N ASN A 358 22.06 6.17 -9.88
CA ASN A 358 22.55 5.36 -10.99
C ASN A 358 23.60 4.33 -10.53
N TYR A 359 23.16 3.31 -9.79
CA TYR A 359 24.03 2.25 -9.31
C TYR A 359 24.44 1.30 -10.43
N THR A 360 25.58 1.57 -11.06
CA THR A 360 26.13 0.61 -12.02
C THR A 360 26.67 -0.64 -11.30
N ASP A 361 27.24 -0.52 -10.09
CA ASP A 361 27.77 -1.66 -9.33
C ASP A 361 27.74 -1.52 -7.77
N ASP A 362 27.89 -0.32 -7.19
CA ASP A 362 28.04 -0.10 -5.73
C ASP A 362 26.71 0.31 -5.04
N PRO A 363 26.12 -0.52 -4.15
CA PRO A 363 24.89 -0.17 -3.43
C PRO A 363 25.07 0.88 -2.32
N THR A 364 26.30 1.31 -2.04
CA THR A 364 26.64 2.34 -1.03
C THR A 364 26.88 3.71 -1.64
N GLU A 365 26.78 3.83 -2.96
CA GLU A 365 26.93 5.10 -3.66
C GLU A 365 25.86 6.10 -3.22
N THR A 366 26.31 7.33 -3.00
CA THR A 366 25.45 8.44 -2.55
C THR A 366 25.27 9.50 -3.62
N SER A 367 25.88 9.34 -4.80
CA SER A 367 25.61 10.18 -5.97
C SER A 367 24.25 9.85 -6.54
N PHE A 368 23.50 10.90 -6.85
CA PHE A 368 22.22 10.83 -7.52
C PHE A 368 22.10 12.00 -8.48
N ASP A 369 21.34 11.77 -9.54
CA ASP A 369 20.80 12.82 -10.38
C ASP A 369 19.41 13.21 -9.85
N VAL A 370 19.01 14.44 -10.11
CA VAL A 370 17.72 14.98 -9.67
C VAL A 370 16.84 15.23 -10.88
N TYR A 371 15.64 14.68 -10.87
CA TYR A 371 14.68 14.78 -11.97
C TYR A 371 13.32 15.23 -11.47
N ASP A 372 12.53 15.83 -12.35
CA ASP A 372 11.16 16.22 -12.05
C ASP A 372 10.26 14.98 -11.96
N SER A 373 9.41 14.93 -10.92
CA SER A 373 8.32 13.98 -10.78
C SER A 373 7.02 14.59 -11.28
N THR A 374 6.12 13.76 -11.80
CA THR A 374 4.78 14.19 -12.22
C THR A 374 3.73 13.66 -11.27
N ALA A 375 2.88 14.54 -10.73
CA ALA A 375 1.78 14.17 -9.85
C ALA A 375 0.43 14.52 -10.46
N ARG A 376 -0.52 13.57 -10.42
CA ARG A 376 -1.88 13.81 -10.91
C ARG A 376 -2.92 13.03 -10.11
N THR A 377 -4.16 13.49 -10.14
CA THR A 377 -5.29 12.65 -9.75
C THR A 377 -5.72 11.71 -10.88
N ALA A 378 -6.50 10.70 -10.52
CA ALA A 378 -7.05 9.77 -11.49
C ALA A 378 -8.52 9.40 -11.21
N LYS A 379 -9.17 8.92 -12.27
CA LYS A 379 -10.54 8.39 -12.21
C LYS A 379 -10.59 7.13 -11.34
N ILE A 380 -11.46 7.19 -10.33
CA ILE A 380 -11.61 6.15 -9.30
C ILE A 380 -11.95 4.81 -9.94
N ALA A 381 -12.90 4.79 -10.89
CA ALA A 381 -13.37 3.56 -11.50
C ALA A 381 -12.29 2.82 -12.30
N GLY A 382 -11.29 3.54 -12.84
CA GLY A 382 -10.16 2.95 -13.55
C GLY A 382 -9.34 2.00 -12.68
N TYR A 383 -9.12 2.37 -11.42
CA TYR A 383 -8.41 1.56 -10.45
C TYR A 383 -9.36 0.67 -9.64
N ALA A 384 -10.40 1.24 -9.03
CA ALA A 384 -11.31 0.49 -8.17
C ALA A 384 -12.08 -0.61 -8.91
N GLY A 385 -12.31 -0.46 -10.23
CA GLY A 385 -12.92 -1.49 -11.06
C GLY A 385 -12.03 -2.71 -11.30
N ASN A 386 -10.72 -2.61 -11.08
CA ASN A 386 -9.76 -3.71 -11.13
C ASN A 386 -9.81 -4.59 -9.85
N GLY A 387 -11.01 -4.86 -9.32
CA GLY A 387 -11.20 -5.52 -8.03
C GLY A 387 -10.58 -6.92 -7.92
N GLY A 388 -10.41 -7.63 -9.04
CA GLY A 388 -9.73 -8.94 -9.05
C GLY A 388 -8.21 -8.85 -8.86
N LEU A 389 -7.58 -7.75 -9.30
CA LEU A 389 -6.16 -7.47 -9.08
C LEU A 389 -5.93 -7.09 -7.61
N PHE A 390 -6.82 -6.27 -7.07
CA PHE A 390 -6.71 -5.70 -5.71
C PHE A 390 -7.41 -6.52 -4.62
N ALA A 391 -7.90 -7.72 -4.92
CA ALA A 391 -8.72 -8.50 -3.99
C ALA A 391 -8.02 -8.77 -2.64
N TYR A 392 -6.72 -9.02 -2.66
CA TYR A 392 -5.90 -9.27 -1.46
C TYR A 392 -5.72 -7.99 -0.63
N HIS A 393 -5.23 -6.91 -1.23
CA HIS A 393 -5.09 -5.61 -0.57
C HIS A 393 -6.41 -5.11 0.00
N ILE A 394 -7.50 -5.15 -0.78
CA ILE A 394 -8.84 -4.75 -0.32
C ILE A 394 -9.32 -5.64 0.82
N GLY A 395 -9.07 -6.95 0.76
CA GLY A 395 -9.41 -7.90 1.80
C GLY A 395 -8.75 -7.55 3.13
N LEU A 396 -7.45 -7.26 3.11
CA LEU A 396 -6.69 -6.87 4.28
C LEU A 396 -7.13 -5.48 4.77
N MET A 397 -7.17 -4.47 3.91
CA MET A 397 -7.57 -3.10 4.28
C MET A 397 -8.91 -3.00 5.01
N LYS A 398 -9.82 -3.96 4.84
CA LYS A 398 -11.09 -4.00 5.59
C LYS A 398 -10.90 -4.04 7.10
N PHE A 399 -9.76 -4.49 7.64
CA PHE A 399 -9.52 -4.40 9.08
C PHE A 399 -9.35 -2.97 9.59
N LEU A 400 -8.88 -2.03 8.76
CA LEU A 400 -8.56 -0.65 9.17
C LEU A 400 -9.77 0.08 9.79
N PRO A 401 -11.00 -0.08 9.28
CA PRO A 401 -12.18 0.41 9.99
C PRO A 401 -12.43 -0.19 11.39
N ALA A 402 -11.98 -1.42 11.68
CA ALA A 402 -12.21 -2.04 12.98
C ALA A 402 -11.45 -1.32 14.09
N VAL A 403 -10.22 -0.87 13.82
CA VAL A 403 -9.41 -0.10 14.79
C VAL A 403 -9.97 1.30 15.05
N VAL A 404 -10.80 1.85 14.15
CA VAL A 404 -11.51 3.12 14.37
C VAL A 404 -12.43 3.05 15.59
N VAL A 405 -12.92 1.86 15.99
CA VAL A 405 -13.73 1.72 17.21
C VAL A 405 -12.97 2.17 18.47
N HIS A 406 -11.65 2.08 18.45
CA HIS A 406 -10.81 2.48 19.57
C HIS A 406 -10.34 3.95 19.43
N MET A 407 -10.30 4.49 18.22
CA MET A 407 -9.96 5.90 17.98
C MET A 407 -11.18 6.82 18.23
N TYR A 408 -12.30 6.52 17.57
CA TYR A 408 -13.57 7.26 17.70
C TYR A 408 -14.78 6.38 17.30
N PRO A 409 -15.48 5.76 18.28
CA PRO A 409 -16.62 4.87 18.01
C PRO A 409 -17.73 5.49 17.16
N GLY A 410 -17.97 6.80 17.31
CA GLY A 410 -19.05 7.52 16.63
C GLY A 410 -18.92 7.54 15.11
N LEU A 411 -17.73 7.31 14.56
CA LEU A 411 -17.49 7.29 13.11
C LEU A 411 -17.31 5.89 12.51
N VAL A 412 -17.36 4.82 13.31
CA VAL A 412 -17.08 3.45 12.82
C VAL A 412 -17.94 3.08 11.63
N ALA A 413 -19.25 3.33 11.69
CA ALA A 413 -20.15 2.98 10.59
C ALA A 413 -19.77 3.69 9.27
N LYS A 414 -19.43 4.99 9.34
CA LYS A 414 -19.01 5.76 8.17
C LYS A 414 -17.62 5.30 7.72
N ALA A 415 -16.67 5.08 8.63
CA ALA A 415 -15.35 4.53 8.37
C ALA A 415 -15.39 3.18 7.64
N VAL A 416 -16.21 2.23 8.12
CA VAL A 416 -16.41 0.90 7.49
C VAL A 416 -16.86 1.02 6.04
N SER A 417 -17.76 1.96 5.76
CA SER A 417 -18.29 2.13 4.41
C SER A 417 -17.32 2.86 3.45
N THR A 418 -16.30 3.56 3.98
CA THR A 418 -15.52 4.55 3.22
C THR A 418 -14.01 4.27 3.24
N ILE A 419 -13.37 4.16 4.42
CA ILE A 419 -11.90 4.10 4.54
C ILE A 419 -11.29 2.90 3.81
N ALA A 420 -11.90 1.73 3.96
CA ALA A 420 -11.44 0.51 3.27
C ALA A 420 -12.07 0.32 1.87
N ASN A 421 -12.81 1.31 1.38
CA ASN A 421 -13.52 1.23 0.11
C ASN A 421 -12.95 2.22 -0.89
N MET A 422 -12.03 1.73 -1.72
CA MET A 422 -11.40 2.48 -2.81
C MET A 422 -12.42 3.18 -3.73
N SER A 423 -13.59 2.58 -3.98
CA SER A 423 -14.64 3.21 -4.80
C SER A 423 -15.27 4.44 -4.17
N ARG A 424 -14.99 4.70 -2.89
CA ARG A 424 -15.44 5.88 -2.13
C ARG A 424 -14.30 6.78 -1.68
N ALA A 425 -13.10 6.60 -2.24
CA ALA A 425 -12.00 7.53 -2.04
C ALA A 425 -12.43 8.95 -2.45
N ASN A 426 -11.93 9.98 -1.77
CA ASN A 426 -12.06 11.35 -2.27
C ASN A 426 -11.31 11.50 -3.58
N TYR A 427 -10.11 10.92 -3.68
CA TYR A 427 -9.33 10.90 -4.92
C TYR A 427 -8.28 9.80 -4.89
N PHE A 428 -7.92 9.34 -6.08
CA PHE A 428 -6.66 8.63 -6.33
C PHE A 428 -5.62 9.67 -6.72
N TYR A 429 -4.38 9.45 -6.30
CA TYR A 429 -3.26 10.22 -6.79
C TYR A 429 -2.13 9.29 -7.24
N ILE A 430 -1.42 9.77 -8.24
CA ILE A 430 -0.32 9.11 -8.92
C ILE A 430 0.88 10.02 -8.76
N ILE A 431 2.02 9.45 -8.39
CA ILE A 431 3.32 10.11 -8.47
C ILE A 431 4.17 9.27 -9.42
N ALA A 432 4.58 9.85 -10.54
CA ALA A 432 5.33 9.20 -11.60
C ALA A 432 6.78 9.72 -11.64
N TYR A 433 7.68 8.83 -12.09
CA TYR A 433 9.12 9.02 -12.18
C TYR A 433 9.55 8.74 -13.63
N PRO A 434 9.54 9.77 -14.51
CA PRO A 434 9.64 9.55 -15.96
C PRO A 434 11.04 9.11 -16.40
N GLU A 435 12.07 9.64 -15.76
CA GLU A 435 13.48 9.28 -16.01
C GLU A 435 13.89 7.95 -15.34
N TYR A 436 12.92 7.18 -14.83
CA TYR A 436 13.19 5.89 -14.22
C TYR A 436 13.78 4.90 -15.22
N SER A 437 14.95 4.35 -14.87
CA SER A 437 15.70 3.40 -15.72
C SER A 437 16.03 2.10 -14.97
N GLY A 438 15.17 1.71 -14.03
CA GLY A 438 15.39 0.53 -13.19
C GLY A 438 16.31 0.78 -11.99
N TYR A 439 16.69 2.03 -11.75
CA TYR A 439 17.53 2.46 -10.64
C TYR A 439 16.73 2.88 -9.41
N LYS A 440 17.42 3.17 -8.31
CA LYS A 440 16.76 3.53 -7.05
C LYS A 440 16.18 4.95 -7.12
N VAL A 441 14.93 5.08 -6.70
CA VAL A 441 14.21 6.35 -6.54
C VAL A 441 14.02 6.64 -5.06
N GLU A 442 14.24 7.89 -4.66
CA GLU A 442 13.81 8.43 -3.37
C GLU A 442 12.93 9.65 -3.57
N HIS A 443 11.75 9.65 -2.94
CA HIS A 443 10.76 10.73 -3.07
C HIS A 443 9.85 10.80 -1.84
N ASP A 444 9.46 12.01 -1.43
CA ASP A 444 8.65 12.21 -0.23
C ASP A 444 7.46 13.18 -0.43
N PRO A 445 6.20 12.72 -0.41
CA PRO A 445 5.05 13.61 -0.28
C PRO A 445 4.85 14.14 1.16
N THR A 446 4.17 15.29 1.28
CA THR A 446 3.82 15.89 2.57
C THR A 446 2.31 16.02 2.74
N PHE A 447 1.81 15.60 3.90
CA PHE A 447 0.42 15.78 4.31
C PHE A 447 0.33 16.71 5.51
N THR A 448 -0.70 17.55 5.58
CA THR A 448 -0.95 18.43 6.71
C THR A 448 -2.41 18.35 7.16
N ALA A 449 -2.61 18.00 8.42
CA ALA A 449 -3.89 18.06 9.12
C ALA A 449 -3.99 19.37 9.93
N TYR A 450 -5.17 20.01 9.90
CA TYR A 450 -5.45 21.22 10.68
C TYR A 450 -6.23 20.85 11.94
N ILE A 451 -5.54 20.79 13.07
CA ILE A 451 -6.01 20.20 14.32
C ILE A 451 -6.33 21.26 15.37
N SER A 452 -7.36 21.01 16.17
CA SER A 452 -7.58 21.68 17.44
C SER A 452 -6.65 21.07 18.49
N THR A 453 -5.88 21.92 19.16
CA THR A 453 -4.82 21.51 20.09
C THR A 453 -5.25 21.59 21.56
N GLU A 454 -6.53 21.88 21.82
CA GLU A 454 -7.07 21.88 23.18
C GLU A 454 -6.91 20.48 23.82
N LEU A 455 -6.45 20.47 25.08
CA LEU A 455 -6.36 19.26 25.91
C LEU A 455 -7.71 18.56 25.90
N ALA A 456 -7.74 17.31 25.42
CA ALA A 456 -8.94 16.50 25.35
C ALA A 456 -9.67 16.54 26.70
N ALA A 457 -10.84 17.19 26.74
CA ALA A 457 -11.75 17.05 27.86
C ALA A 457 -12.09 15.56 27.97
N THR A 458 -11.84 14.99 29.15
CA THR A 458 -12.19 13.61 29.48
C THR A 458 -13.62 13.33 28.97
N PRO A 459 -13.83 12.36 28.07
CA PRO A 459 -15.17 12.10 27.57
C PRO A 459 -16.09 11.79 28.75
N PRO A 460 -17.34 12.29 28.76
CA PRO A 460 -18.29 11.93 29.80
C PRO A 460 -18.41 10.40 29.86
N PRO A 461 -18.35 9.78 31.05
CA PRO A 461 -18.59 8.36 31.16
C PRO A 461 -20.08 8.10 30.91
N GLY A 462 -20.43 7.74 29.68
CA GLY A 462 -21.78 7.32 29.34
C GLY A 462 -22.15 7.64 27.89
N LEU A 463 -22.85 6.69 27.27
CA LEU A 463 -23.16 6.53 25.83
C LEU A 463 -22.02 5.76 25.13
N ILE A 464 -22.19 4.55 24.61
CA ILE A 464 -23.33 4.01 23.87
C ILE A 464 -23.40 2.48 24.05
N ASP A 465 -24.62 1.97 24.08
CA ASP A 465 -24.99 0.55 23.99
C ASP A 465 -24.26 -0.15 22.81
N GLN A 466 -23.40 -1.13 23.11
CA GLN A 466 -22.49 -1.81 22.16
C GLN A 466 -23.20 -2.71 21.13
N SER A 467 -24.51 -2.93 21.28
CA SER A 467 -25.24 -3.97 20.55
C SER A 467 -25.39 -3.71 19.04
N ALA A 468 -25.45 -2.45 18.60
CA ALA A 468 -25.64 -2.11 17.17
C ALA A 468 -24.34 -2.20 16.35
N PHE A 469 -23.18 -1.99 16.97
CA PHE A 469 -21.88 -2.06 16.27
C PHE A 469 -21.39 -3.50 16.08
N GLY A 470 -21.85 -4.43 16.93
CA GLY A 470 -21.57 -5.86 16.78
C GLY A 470 -21.97 -6.38 15.39
N GLY A 471 -23.15 -6.01 14.88
CA GLY A 471 -23.63 -6.45 13.57
C GLY A 471 -22.73 -6.04 12.38
N LEU A 472 -22.20 -4.81 12.40
CA LEU A 472 -21.33 -4.30 11.33
C LEU A 472 -19.94 -4.94 11.35
N ILE A 473 -19.38 -5.15 12.54
CA ILE A 473 -18.09 -5.82 12.70
C ILE A 473 -18.23 -7.32 12.37
N ILE A 474 -19.37 -7.96 12.68
CA ILE A 474 -19.72 -9.32 12.24
C ILE A 474 -19.68 -9.44 10.70
N ILE A 475 -20.32 -8.53 9.96
CA ILE A 475 -20.30 -8.55 8.48
C ILE A 475 -18.87 -8.39 7.95
N LEU A 476 -18.10 -7.50 8.57
CA LEU A 476 -16.74 -7.19 8.15
C LEU A 476 -15.79 -8.37 8.39
N VAL A 477 -15.89 -9.03 9.54
CA VAL A 477 -15.19 -10.28 9.84
C VAL A 477 -15.59 -11.40 8.88
N ILE A 478 -16.88 -11.59 8.60
CA ILE A 478 -17.36 -12.61 7.64
C ILE A 478 -16.82 -12.33 6.24
N VAL A 479 -16.86 -11.09 5.76
CA VAL A 479 -16.39 -10.72 4.41
C VAL A 479 -14.87 -10.89 4.29
N ILE A 480 -14.10 -10.62 5.34
CA ILE A 480 -12.64 -10.83 5.38
C ILE A 480 -12.34 -12.32 5.39
N VAL A 481 -12.99 -13.07 6.27
CA VAL A 481 -12.85 -14.52 6.40
C VAL A 481 -13.21 -15.23 5.09
N VAL A 482 -14.32 -14.85 4.46
CA VAL A 482 -14.74 -15.36 3.15
C VAL A 482 -13.82 -14.86 2.05
N GLY A 483 -13.28 -13.65 2.14
CA GLY A 483 -12.30 -13.10 1.19
C GLY A 483 -10.98 -13.86 1.18
N ILE A 484 -10.41 -14.13 2.36
CA ILE A 484 -9.20 -14.92 2.52
C ILE A 484 -9.48 -16.38 2.13
N ALA A 485 -10.60 -16.96 2.55
CA ALA A 485 -11.00 -18.32 2.16
C ALA A 485 -11.26 -18.47 0.65
N LEU A 486 -11.88 -17.49 0.00
CA LEU A 486 -12.08 -17.45 -1.45
C LEU A 486 -10.75 -17.25 -2.18
N ALA A 487 -9.84 -16.43 -1.65
CA ALA A 487 -8.53 -16.24 -2.23
C ALA A 487 -7.70 -17.53 -2.18
N VAL A 488 -7.69 -18.21 -1.04
CA VAL A 488 -7.09 -19.54 -0.86
C VAL A 488 -7.79 -20.58 -1.76
N PHE A 489 -9.12 -20.55 -1.83
CA PHE A 489 -9.89 -21.49 -2.64
C PHE A 489 -9.74 -21.25 -4.14
N VAL A 490 -9.64 -20.00 -4.61
CA VAL A 490 -9.40 -19.66 -6.03
C VAL A 490 -7.95 -19.96 -6.41
N ALA A 491 -6.99 -19.68 -5.53
CA ALA A 491 -5.61 -20.13 -5.69
C ALA A 491 -5.52 -21.66 -5.79
N ARG A 492 -6.35 -22.39 -5.02
CA ARG A 492 -6.47 -23.86 -5.10
C ARG A 492 -7.29 -24.36 -6.29
N ARG A 493 -8.39 -23.71 -6.70
CA ARG A 493 -9.27 -24.17 -7.80
C ARG A 493 -8.68 -23.98 -9.20
N LYS A 494 -7.66 -23.12 -9.33
CA LYS A 494 -6.91 -22.94 -10.58
C LYS A 494 -5.70 -23.90 -10.70
N THR A 495 -5.49 -24.82 -9.74
CA THR A 495 -4.65 -26.04 -9.92
C THR A 495 -5.41 -27.13 -10.66
#